data_AF-A0A947UU13-F1
#
_entry.id   AF-A0A947UU13-F1
#
_cell.length_a   1.000
_cell.length_b   1.000
_cell.length_c   1.000
_cell.angle_alpha   90.00
_cell.angle_beta   90.00
_cell.angle_gamma   90.00
#
_symmetry.space_group_name_H-M   'P 1'
#
loop_
_entity.id
_entity.type
_entity.pdbx_description
1 polymer ?
#
loop_
_entity_poly.entity_id
_entity_poly.type
_entity_poly.pdbx_seq_one_letter_code
_entity_poly.pdbx_strand_id
1 'polypeptide(L)'
;MHRLAPILHVLGLVILIFSFTMLAPLVTALIAHDAAQHAFDESFAVTLAAGLALWLVGLRWRRELKVRDGFLLVLLVWTGLPAFATLPFLIYAPEMGFTDAYFETISALTTTGATVMSGLDTLPPSLN
;
A
#
# COMPACT_ATOMS: atom_id res chain seq x y z
N MET A 1 -24.64 -7.29 -2.14
CA MET A 1 -23.22 -7.57 -2.44
C MET A 1 -22.89 -7.51 -3.95
N HIS A 2 -23.81 -7.84 -4.86
CA HIS A 2 -23.58 -7.83 -6.33
C HIS A 2 -23.12 -6.50 -6.96
N ARG A 3 -23.37 -5.35 -6.30
CA ARG A 3 -22.98 -4.03 -6.83
C ARG A 3 -21.51 -3.68 -6.58
N LEU A 4 -20.95 -4.10 -5.44
CA LEU A 4 -19.58 -3.77 -5.00
C LEU A 4 -18.54 -4.75 -5.51
N ALA A 5 -18.90 -6.01 -5.77
CA ALA A 5 -17.95 -7.04 -6.17
C ALA A 5 -17.09 -6.69 -7.41
N PRO A 6 -17.61 -6.03 -8.47
CA PRO A 6 -16.78 -5.58 -9.59
C PRO A 6 -15.77 -4.49 -9.21
N ILE A 7 -16.13 -3.62 -8.25
CA ILE A 7 -15.24 -2.58 -7.73
C ILE A 7 -14.13 -3.21 -6.91
N LEU A 8 -14.49 -4.15 -6.02
CA LEU A 8 -13.51 -4.90 -5.21
C LEU A 8 -12.58 -5.77 -6.08
N HIS A 9 -13.07 -6.30 -7.20
CA HIS A 9 -12.24 -7.03 -8.16
C HIS A 9 -11.11 -6.14 -8.71
N VAL A 10 -11.46 -4.93 -9.17
CA VAL A 10 -10.50 -3.99 -9.74
C VAL A 10 -9.60 -3.40 -8.65
N LEU A 11 -10.16 -3.05 -7.50
CA LEU A 11 -9.37 -2.61 -6.34
C LEU A 11 -8.36 -3.69 -5.91
N GLY A 12 -8.77 -4.96 -5.86
CA GLY A 12 -7.88 -6.07 -5.56
C GLY A 12 -6.74 -6.20 -6.57
N LEU A 13 -7.02 -6.03 -7.87
CA LEU A 13 -5.98 -6.01 -8.89
C LEU A 13 -5.02 -4.82 -8.71
N VAL A 14 -5.53 -3.63 -8.37
CA VAL A 14 -4.70 -2.45 -8.10
C VAL A 14 -3.80 -2.69 -6.89
N ILE A 15 -4.33 -3.24 -5.79
CA ILE A 15 -3.55 -3.61 -4.59
C ILE A 15 -2.51 -4.68 -4.92
N LEU A 16 -2.89 -5.69 -5.72
CA LEU A 16 -1.98 -6.76 -6.15
C LEU A 16 -0.83 -6.21 -6.99
N ILE A 17 -1.08 -5.28 -7.91
CA ILE A 17 -0.03 -4.63 -8.68
C ILE A 17 0.82 -3.74 -7.76
N PHE A 18 0.19 -3.02 -6.84
CA PHE A 18 0.88 -2.18 -5.86
C PHE A 18 1.82 -2.98 -4.96
N SER A 19 1.49 -4.22 -4.57
CA SER A 19 2.44 -5.02 -3.77
C SER A 19 3.78 -5.19 -4.49
N PHE A 20 3.80 -5.36 -5.82
CA PHE A 20 5.06 -5.47 -6.56
C PHE A 20 5.90 -4.19 -6.53
N THR A 21 5.33 -3.02 -6.26
CA THR A 21 6.14 -1.80 -6.10
C THR A 21 6.94 -1.82 -4.81
N MET A 22 6.53 -2.59 -3.79
CA MET A 22 7.31 -2.81 -2.57
C MET A 22 8.58 -3.62 -2.80
N LEU A 23 8.71 -4.31 -3.94
CA LEU A 23 9.96 -4.99 -4.30
C LEU A 23 11.10 -4.00 -4.56
N ALA A 24 10.80 -2.78 -5.01
CA ALA A 24 11.83 -1.76 -5.24
C ALA A 24 12.56 -1.36 -3.93
N PRO A 25 11.88 -0.89 -2.87
CA PRO A 25 12.54 -0.63 -1.59
C PRO A 25 13.07 -1.90 -0.91
N LEU A 26 12.46 -3.07 -1.12
CA LEU A 26 13.04 -4.34 -0.65
C LEU A 26 14.41 -4.63 -1.29
N VAL A 27 14.54 -4.40 -2.60
CA VAL A 27 15.84 -4.52 -3.30
C VAL A 27 16.83 -3.50 -2.74
N THR A 28 16.40 -2.26 -2.48
CA THR A 28 17.24 -1.26 -1.80
C THR A 28 17.70 -1.75 -0.43
N ALA A 29 16.81 -2.33 0.38
CA ALA A 29 17.16 -2.88 1.70
C ALA A 29 18.19 -4.01 1.60
N LEU A 30 18.03 -4.90 0.62
CA LEU A 30 18.96 -6.01 0.37
C LEU A 30 20.35 -5.52 -0.05
N ILE A 31 20.43 -4.49 -0.91
CA ILE A 31 21.70 -3.91 -1.39
C ILE A 31 22.37 -3.11 -0.26
N ALA A 32 21.59 -2.35 0.51
CA ALA A 32 22.09 -1.53 1.60
C ALA A 32 22.36 -2.32 2.89
N HIS A 33 21.96 -3.59 2.94
CA HIS A 33 21.97 -4.42 4.15
C HIS A 33 21.30 -3.72 5.34
N ASP A 34 20.17 -3.05 5.08
CA ASP A 34 19.49 -2.26 6.09
C ASP A 34 18.55 -3.11 6.97
N ALA A 35 18.27 -2.61 8.18
CA ALA A 35 17.47 -3.32 9.18
C ALA A 35 15.96 -3.37 8.85
N ALA A 36 15.50 -2.65 7.83
CA ALA A 36 14.09 -2.57 7.45
C ALA A 36 13.67 -3.66 6.45
N GLN A 37 14.61 -4.50 5.98
CA GLN A 37 14.32 -5.57 5.03
C GLN A 37 13.11 -6.44 5.44
N HIS A 38 13.07 -6.90 6.70
CA HIS A 38 11.98 -7.73 7.21
C HIS A 38 10.61 -7.04 7.14
N ALA A 39 10.59 -5.71 7.34
CA ALA A 39 9.36 -4.93 7.25
C ALA A 39 8.81 -4.91 5.83
N PHE A 40 9.67 -4.83 4.81
CA PHE A 40 9.24 -4.92 3.42
C PHE A 40 8.85 -6.34 2.98
N ASP A 41 9.54 -7.38 3.47
CA ASP A 41 9.19 -8.78 3.21
C ASP A 41 7.76 -9.10 3.68
N GLU A 42 7.44 -8.75 4.92
CA GLU A 42 6.10 -8.95 5.50
C GLU A 42 5.05 -8.07 4.82
N SER A 43 5.36 -6.79 4.58
CA SER A 43 4.44 -5.86 3.92
C SER A 43 4.10 -6.31 2.50
N PHE A 44 5.08 -6.80 1.75
CA PHE A 44 4.88 -7.37 0.44
C PHE A 44 3.94 -8.57 0.51
N ALA A 45 4.22 -9.53 1.40
CA ALA A 45 3.42 -10.75 1.53
C ALA A 45 1.96 -10.44 1.91
N VAL A 46 1.74 -9.55 2.88
CA VAL A 46 0.40 -9.14 3.33
C VAL A 46 -0.35 -8.41 2.21
N THR A 47 0.29 -7.47 1.54
CA THR A 47 -0.33 -6.68 0.46
C THR A 47 -0.66 -7.57 -0.76
N LEU A 48 0.26 -8.46 -1.13
CA LEU A 48 0.06 -9.44 -2.21
C LEU A 48 -1.12 -10.37 -1.90
N ALA A 49 -1.16 -10.93 -0.68
CA ALA A 49 -2.24 -11.81 -0.25
C ALA A 49 -3.59 -11.09 -0.21
N ALA A 50 -3.64 -9.86 0.32
CA ALA A 50 -4.86 -9.06 0.37
C ALA A 50 -5.37 -8.71 -1.03
N GLY A 51 -4.48 -8.24 -1.92
CA GLY A 51 -4.81 -7.95 -3.31
C GLY A 51 -5.32 -9.18 -4.06
N LEU A 52 -4.63 -10.32 -3.90
CA LEU A 52 -5.03 -11.58 -4.50
C LEU A 52 -6.40 -12.04 -3.99
N ALA A 53 -6.63 -12.02 -2.68
CA ALA A 53 -7.90 -12.42 -2.10
C ALA A 53 -9.07 -11.55 -2.61
N LEU A 54 -8.91 -10.23 -2.62
CA LEU A 54 -9.93 -9.31 -3.14
C LEU A 54 -10.19 -9.52 -4.63
N TRP A 55 -9.13 -9.70 -5.42
CA TRP A 55 -9.24 -9.99 -6.84
C TRP A 55 -10.00 -11.29 -7.10
N LEU A 56 -9.67 -12.37 -6.37
CA LEU A 56 -10.32 -13.68 -6.50
C LEU A 56 -11.81 -13.64 -6.15
N VAL A 57 -12.20 -12.92 -5.09
CA VAL A 57 -13.62 -12.75 -4.69
C VAL A 57 -14.43 -12.09 -5.82
N GLY A 58 -13.80 -11.18 -6.56
CA GLY A 58 -14.41 -10.43 -7.66
C GLY A 58 -14.54 -11.18 -8.99
N LEU A 59 -13.85 -12.32 -9.18
CA LEU A 59 -13.75 -13.03 -10.47
C LEU A 59 -15.10 -13.43 -11.08
N ARG A 60 -16.10 -13.70 -10.23
CA ARG A 60 -17.44 -14.15 -10.65
C ARG A 60 -18.35 -13.00 -11.09
N TRP A 61 -17.93 -11.76 -10.92
CA TRP A 61 -18.76 -10.56 -11.10
C TRP A 61 -18.17 -9.63 -12.15
N ARG A 62 -18.13 -10.11 -13.40
CA ARG A 62 -17.66 -9.36 -14.57
C ARG A 62 -18.80 -8.58 -15.19
N ARG A 63 -19.13 -7.41 -14.61
CA ARG A 63 -19.95 -6.39 -15.28
C ARG A 63 -19.09 -5.19 -15.62
N GLU A 64 -19.47 -4.48 -16.65
CA GLU A 64 -18.86 -3.20 -17.00
C GLU A 64 -19.06 -2.18 -15.85
N LEU A 65 -17.99 -1.46 -15.52
CA LEU A 65 -18.03 -0.42 -14.50
C LEU A 65 -18.83 0.77 -15.00
N LYS A 66 -19.82 1.20 -14.22
CA LYS A 66 -20.55 2.44 -14.49
C LYS A 66 -19.74 3.62 -13.95
N VAL A 67 -19.98 4.82 -14.45
CA VAL A 67 -19.33 6.07 -13.98
C VAL A 67 -19.35 6.20 -12.45
N ARG A 68 -20.49 5.90 -11.81
CA ARG A 68 -20.64 5.90 -10.34
C ARG A 68 -19.69 4.93 -9.61
N ASP A 69 -19.40 3.78 -10.23
CA ASP A 69 -18.52 2.76 -9.67
C ASP A 69 -17.06 3.24 -9.74
N GLY A 70 -16.72 4.03 -10.77
CA GLY A 70 -15.43 4.69 -10.92
C GLY A 70 -15.13 5.69 -9.81
N PHE A 71 -16.09 6.54 -9.44
CA PHE A 71 -15.91 7.48 -8.31
C PHE A 71 -15.58 6.76 -7.00
N LEU A 72 -16.30 5.68 -6.69
CA LEU A 72 -16.05 4.89 -5.50
C LEU A 72 -14.70 4.17 -5.58
N LEU A 73 -14.32 3.65 -6.75
CA LEU A 73 -13.02 3.01 -6.95
C LEU A 73 -11.87 3.99 -6.69
N VAL A 74 -11.94 5.21 -7.23
CA VAL A 74 -10.93 6.25 -7.01
C VAL A 74 -10.81 6.58 -5.53
N LEU A 75 -11.92 6.79 -4.83
CA LEU A 75 -11.91 7.01 -3.38
C LEU A 75 -11.20 5.87 -2.65
N LEU A 76 -11.57 4.62 -2.93
CA LEU A 76 -11.00 3.45 -2.29
C LEU A 76 -9.51 3.26 -2.58
N VAL A 77 -9.06 3.59 -3.79
CA VAL A 77 -7.63 3.51 -4.15
C VAL A 77 -6.84 4.54 -3.34
N TRP A 78 -7.28 5.80 -3.33
CA TRP A 78 -6.55 6.88 -2.63
C TRP A 78 -6.62 6.78 -1.10
N THR A 79 -7.62 6.11 -0.53
CA THR A 79 -7.64 5.81 0.91
C THR A 79 -7.01 4.46 1.26
N GLY A 80 -7.05 3.49 0.34
CA GLY A 80 -6.63 2.11 0.61
C GLY A 80 -5.15 1.86 0.35
N LEU A 81 -4.58 2.37 -0.74
CA LEU A 81 -3.17 2.16 -1.05
C LEU A 81 -2.21 2.72 0.02
N PRO A 82 -2.41 3.93 0.58
CA PRO A 82 -1.61 4.41 1.70
C PRO A 82 -1.67 3.46 2.89
N ALA A 83 -2.84 2.89 3.20
CA ALA A 83 -2.96 1.93 4.30
C ALA A 83 -2.03 0.72 4.14
N PHE A 84 -1.86 0.19 2.91
CA PHE A 84 -0.87 -0.85 2.66
C PHE A 84 0.56 -0.31 2.68
N ALA A 85 0.79 0.90 2.15
CA ALA A 85 2.08 1.57 2.19
C ALA A 85 2.57 1.88 3.62
N THR A 86 1.67 1.94 4.62
CA THR A 86 2.05 2.11 6.03
C THR A 86 2.71 0.90 6.66
N LEU A 87 2.49 -0.30 6.11
CA LEU A 87 2.93 -1.55 6.74
C LEU A 87 4.44 -1.57 7.05
N PRO A 88 5.36 -1.15 6.15
CA PRO A 88 6.79 -1.14 6.46
C PRO A 88 7.13 -0.23 7.64
N PHE A 89 6.49 0.95 7.74
CA PHE A 89 6.68 1.87 8.85
C PHE A 89 6.16 1.29 10.18
N LEU A 90 4.99 0.64 10.17
CA LEU A 90 4.41 0.07 11.39
C LEU A 90 5.18 -1.15 11.90
N ILE A 91 5.83 -1.90 10.99
CA ILE A 91 6.63 -3.07 11.34
C ILE A 91 8.03 -2.65 11.80
N TYR A 92 8.65 -1.68 11.13
CA TYR A 92 10.01 -1.22 11.46
C TYR A 92 10.06 -0.24 12.64
N ALA A 93 9.14 0.72 12.68
CA ALA A 93 9.08 1.82 13.65
C ALA A 93 7.70 1.89 14.35
N PRO A 94 7.34 0.88 15.16
CA PRO A 94 6.03 0.80 15.81
C PRO A 94 5.70 2.00 16.71
N GLU A 95 6.72 2.69 17.24
CA GLU A 95 6.60 3.90 18.05
C GLU A 95 6.06 5.12 17.29
N MET A 96 6.15 5.14 15.96
CA MET A 96 5.61 6.21 15.12
C MET A 96 4.08 6.29 15.22
N GLY A 97 3.42 5.16 15.49
CA GLY A 97 1.97 5.07 15.55
C GLY A 97 1.30 5.11 14.18
N PHE A 98 0.04 4.66 14.13
CA PHE A 98 -0.71 4.50 12.87
C PHE A 98 -0.94 5.82 12.14
N THR A 99 -1.35 6.87 12.86
CA THR A 99 -1.75 8.13 12.24
C THR A 99 -0.58 8.81 11.54
N ASP A 100 0.60 8.82 12.15
CA ASP A 100 1.79 9.46 11.58
C ASP A 100 2.31 8.65 10.40
N ALA A 101 2.37 7.31 10.50
CA ALA A 101 2.74 6.44 9.37
C ALA A 101 1.77 6.60 8.19
N TYR A 102 0.47 6.66 8.47
CA TYR A 102 -0.54 6.92 7.45
C TYR A 102 -0.41 8.30 6.85
N PHE A 103 -0.08 9.32 7.66
CA PHE A 103 0.18 10.68 7.18
C PHE A 103 1.37 10.75 6.22
N GLU A 104 2.49 10.12 6.55
CA GLU A 104 3.66 10.08 5.66
C GLU A 104 3.33 9.42 4.32
N THR A 105 2.67 8.27 4.37
CA THR A 105 2.40 7.49 3.17
C THR A 105 1.33 8.12 2.27
N ILE A 106 0.28 8.72 2.84
CA ILE A 106 -0.68 9.49 2.04
C ILE A 106 0.01 10.71 1.44
N SER A 107 0.80 11.46 2.22
CA SER A 107 1.52 12.65 1.78
C SER A 107 2.48 12.35 0.62
N ALA A 108 3.25 11.27 0.72
CA ALA A 108 4.14 10.80 -0.33
C ALA A 108 3.37 10.38 -1.59
N LEU A 109 2.31 9.57 -1.43
CA LEU A 109 1.51 9.05 -2.54
C LEU A 109 0.77 10.16 -3.28
N THR A 110 0.29 11.19 -2.58
CA THR A 110 -0.39 12.36 -3.17
C THR A 110 0.60 13.44 -3.61
N THR A 111 1.91 13.16 -3.60
CA THR A 111 2.97 14.11 -3.98
C THR A 111 2.91 15.43 -3.22
N THR A 112 2.39 15.39 -1.99
CA THR A 112 2.26 16.57 -1.12
C THR A 112 3.61 16.95 -0.51
N GLY A 113 4.42 15.95 -0.16
CA GLY A 113 5.79 16.17 0.33
C GLY A 113 5.87 16.79 1.72
N ALA A 114 4.80 16.71 2.52
CA ALA A 114 4.81 17.05 3.93
C ALA A 114 5.28 15.84 4.77
N THR A 115 6.01 16.09 5.86
CA THR A 115 6.53 15.06 6.75
C THR A 115 6.32 15.47 8.22
N VAL A 116 5.99 14.49 9.05
CA VAL A 116 5.97 14.53 10.52
C VAL A 116 7.22 13.86 11.11
N MET A 117 7.99 13.13 10.30
CA MET A 117 9.23 12.50 10.70
C MET A 117 10.38 13.51 10.83
N SER A 118 11.25 13.25 11.80
CA SER A 118 12.50 13.98 12.01
C SER A 118 13.69 13.03 11.88
N GLY A 119 14.85 13.53 11.46
CA GLY A 119 16.06 12.71 11.35
C GLY A 119 16.07 11.76 10.15
N LEU A 120 15.42 12.16 9.04
CA LEU A 120 15.34 11.39 7.80
C LEU A 120 16.72 10.92 7.31
N ASP A 121 17.76 11.74 7.49
CA ASP A 121 19.16 11.44 7.11
C ASP A 121 19.74 10.19 7.79
N THR A 122 19.12 9.72 8.87
CA THR A 122 19.55 8.55 9.65
C THR A 122 18.68 7.31 9.44
N LEU A 123 17.64 7.40 8.62
CA LEU A 123 16.78 6.27 8.32
C LEU A 123 17.47 5.23 7.41
N PRO A 124 17.04 3.97 7.49
CA PRO A 124 17.35 2.98 6.47
C PRO A 124 17.07 3.53 5.07
N PRO A 125 17.99 3.37 4.10
CA PRO A 125 17.79 3.86 2.74
C PRO A 125 16.53 3.31 2.05
N SER A 126 16.01 2.16 2.47
CA SER A 126 14.73 1.63 1.95
C SER A 126 13.48 2.35 2.47
N LEU A 127 13.57 3.12 3.55
CA LEU A 127 12.47 3.88 4.17
C LEU A 127 12.57 5.40 3.96
N ASN A 128 13.67 5.87 3.37
CA ASN A 128 13.90 7.28 3.04
C ASN A 128 13.36 7.58 1.62
#